data_AF-A0A0C3P5G8-F1
#
_entry.id   AF-A0A0C3P5G8-F1
#
_cell.length_a   1.000
_cell.length_b   1.000
_cell.length_c   1.000
_cell.angle_alpha   90.00
_cell.angle_beta   90.00
_cell.angle_gamma   90.00
#
_symmetry.space_group_name_H-M   'P 1'
#
loop_
_entity.id
_entity.type
_entity.pdbx_description
1 polymer ?
#
loop_
_entity_poly.entity_id
_entity_poly.type
_entity_poly.pdbx_seq_one_letter_code
_entity_poly.pdbx_strand_id
1 'polypeptide(L)'
;MADVPSSPAEIFYEPKSPIRNATTVAYQAAAVGALVSVLQNALSSHKAGALGVLTRTGGTIGMFTAMGTIFAFTEATVANERQKDDAFNGVVGGCAAGFLAGIRTRSLPMALGSCAVAGAAMGTFDYAGQLAGERKQVREEKQKRFFKSLP
;
A
#
# COMPACT_ATOMS: atom_id res chain seq x y z
N MET A 1 -14.45 28.00 25.32
CA MET A 1 -15.89 28.20 25.07
C MET A 1 -16.02 28.39 23.56
N ALA A 2 -16.55 27.46 22.77
CA ALA A 2 -17.68 26.58 22.99
C ALA A 2 -17.42 25.13 22.54
N ASP A 3 -18.07 24.21 23.25
CA ASP A 3 -18.28 22.81 22.87
C ASP A 3 -18.90 22.70 21.48
N VAL A 4 -18.24 21.95 20.59
CA VAL A 4 -18.90 21.39 19.40
C VAL A 4 -19.43 20.01 19.79
N PRO A 5 -20.76 19.80 19.78
CA PRO A 5 -21.33 18.51 20.13
C PRO A 5 -20.93 17.47 19.09
N SER A 6 -20.41 16.33 19.55
CA SER A 6 -20.15 15.14 18.75
C SER A 6 -21.47 14.53 18.28
N SER A 7 -21.97 15.03 17.14
CA SER A 7 -23.05 14.45 16.33
C SER A 7 -22.57 13.07 15.80
N PRO A 8 -23.45 12.04 15.69
CA PRO A 8 -23.05 10.69 15.30
C PRO A 8 -22.30 10.75 13.97
N ALA A 9 -21.16 10.05 13.89
CA ALA A 9 -20.29 10.04 12.72
C ALA A 9 -21.08 9.60 11.47
N GLU A 10 -21.60 10.56 10.71
CA GLU A 10 -21.86 10.36 9.29
C GLU A 10 -20.53 9.91 8.69
N ILE A 11 -20.52 8.72 8.08
CA ILE A 11 -19.34 8.16 7.42
C ILE A 11 -19.08 9.01 6.17
N PHE A 12 -18.51 10.20 6.38
CA PHE A 12 -18.07 11.05 5.29
C PHE A 12 -16.78 10.46 4.76
N TYR A 13 -16.85 9.98 3.52
CA TYR A 13 -15.68 9.60 2.77
C TYR A 13 -14.86 10.85 2.44
N GLU A 14 -13.60 10.88 2.89
CA GLU A 14 -12.67 11.93 2.50
C GLU A 14 -11.98 11.55 1.18
N PRO A 15 -12.14 12.37 0.11
CA PRO A 15 -11.52 12.06 -1.17
C PRO A 15 -10.00 11.94 -1.09
N LYS A 16 -9.48 10.80 -1.55
CA LYS A 16 -8.04 10.56 -1.62
C LYS A 16 -7.50 11.15 -2.91
N SER A 17 -6.34 11.81 -2.85
CA SER A 17 -5.66 12.26 -4.08
C SER A 17 -4.82 11.12 -4.66
N PRO A 18 -5.22 10.53 -5.82
CA PRO A 18 -4.57 9.33 -6.33
C PRO A 18 -3.11 9.59 -6.71
N ILE A 19 -2.80 10.78 -7.24
CA ILE A 19 -1.43 11.16 -7.60
C ILE A 19 -0.54 11.35 -6.37
N ARG A 20 -1.03 12.01 -5.31
CA ARG A 20 -0.23 12.23 -4.09
C ARG A 20 0.05 10.90 -3.39
N ASN A 21 -0.98 10.05 -3.27
CA ASN A 21 -0.80 8.74 -2.64
C ASN A 21 0.14 7.86 -3.47
N ALA A 22 -0.07 7.82 -4.80
CA ALA A 22 0.79 7.09 -5.71
C ALA A 22 2.24 7.55 -5.65
N THR A 23 2.54 8.86 -5.60
CA THR A 23 3.92 9.34 -5.50
C THR A 23 4.57 8.98 -4.18
N THR A 24 3.87 9.12 -3.05
CA THR A 24 4.40 8.72 -1.74
C THR A 24 4.75 7.23 -1.70
N VAL A 25 3.83 6.37 -2.16
CA VAL A 25 4.07 4.92 -2.20
C VAL A 25 5.11 4.55 -3.25
N ALA A 26 5.17 5.26 -4.38
CA ALA A 26 6.21 5.09 -5.39
C ALA A 26 7.61 5.29 -4.81
N TYR A 27 7.81 6.36 -4.03
CA TYR A 27 9.11 6.62 -3.39
C TYR A 27 9.50 5.53 -2.40
N GLN A 28 8.55 5.07 -1.59
CA GLN A 28 8.78 3.97 -0.65
C GLN A 28 9.14 2.68 -1.38
N ALA A 29 8.38 2.34 -2.43
CA ALA A 29 8.63 1.16 -3.23
C ALA A 29 9.95 1.26 -4.02
N ALA A 30 10.31 2.44 -4.52
CA ALA A 30 11.59 2.70 -5.17
C ALA A 30 12.76 2.47 -4.21
N ALA A 31 12.64 2.91 -2.95
CA ALA A 31 13.66 2.67 -1.93
C ALA A 31 13.84 1.17 -1.65
N VAL A 32 12.74 0.43 -1.50
CA VAL A 32 12.79 -1.04 -1.36
C VAL A 32 13.43 -1.69 -2.59
N GLY A 33 13.02 -1.27 -3.79
CA GLY A 33 13.56 -1.76 -5.05
C GLY A 33 15.05 -1.46 -5.21
N ALA A 34 15.53 -0.32 -4.72
CA ALA A 34 16.93 0.05 -4.69
C ALA A 34 17.73 -0.87 -3.75
N LEU A 35 17.22 -1.17 -2.55
CA LEU A 35 17.87 -2.11 -1.64
C LEU A 35 17.95 -3.51 -2.26
N VAL A 36 16.87 -3.97 -2.87
CA VAL A 36 16.84 -5.25 -3.59
C VAL A 36 17.83 -5.25 -4.77
N SER A 37 17.91 -4.14 -5.51
CA SER A 37 18.88 -3.97 -6.60
C SER A 37 20.32 -4.04 -6.10
N VAL A 38 20.63 -3.42 -4.96
CA VAL A 38 21.95 -3.47 -4.33
C VAL A 38 22.30 -4.90 -3.93
N LEU A 39 21.37 -5.62 -3.28
CA LEU A 39 21.58 -7.03 -2.92
C LEU A 39 21.81 -7.92 -4.15
N GLN A 40 21.01 -7.75 -5.20
CA GLN A 40 21.16 -8.50 -6.44
C GLN A 40 22.49 -8.19 -7.13
N ASN A 41 22.92 -6.93 -7.13
CA ASN A 41 24.22 -6.54 -7.69
C ASN A 41 25.39 -7.10 -6.85
N ALA A 42 25.26 -7.12 -5.52
CA ALA A 42 26.30 -7.63 -4.62
C ALA A 42 26.47 -9.15 -4.67
N LEU A 43 25.37 -9.90 -4.84
CA LEU A 43 25.36 -11.37 -4.87
C LEU A 43 25.61 -11.97 -6.27
N SER A 44 25.56 -11.16 -7.33
CA SER A 44 25.75 -11.65 -8.69
C SER A 44 27.25 -11.77 -9.02
N SER A 45 27.66 -12.88 -9.64
CA SER A 45 29.06 -13.27 -9.88
C SER A 45 29.84 -12.42 -10.90
N HIS A 46 29.50 -11.15 -11.05
CA HIS A 46 30.01 -10.24 -12.06
C HIS A 46 30.87 -9.11 -11.48
N LYS A 47 31.79 -8.58 -12.28
CA LYS A 47 32.68 -7.46 -11.92
C LYS A 47 32.07 -6.08 -12.21
N ALA A 48 30.76 -5.92 -12.06
CA ALA A 48 30.14 -4.61 -12.21
C ALA A 48 30.38 -3.80 -10.93
N GLY A 49 30.99 -2.62 -11.07
CA GLY A 49 31.12 -1.67 -9.97
C GLY A 49 29.75 -1.11 -9.54
N ALA A 50 29.75 -0.08 -8.70
CA ALA A 50 28.54 0.53 -8.15
C ALA A 50 27.47 0.92 -9.19
N LEU A 51 27.88 1.24 -10.42
CA LEU A 51 26.97 1.58 -11.52
C LEU A 51 26.05 0.41 -11.94
N GLY A 52 26.42 -0.84 -11.63
CA GLY A 52 25.62 -2.04 -11.94
C GLY A 52 24.24 -2.04 -11.26
N VAL A 53 24.11 -1.37 -10.12
CA VAL A 53 22.85 -1.20 -9.38
C VAL A 53 21.80 -0.45 -10.21
N LEU A 54 22.22 0.51 -11.04
CA LEU A 54 21.31 1.27 -11.90
C LEU A 54 21.22 0.70 -13.32
N THR A 55 22.34 0.26 -13.89
CA THR A 55 22.37 -0.13 -15.31
C THR A 55 21.95 -1.58 -15.54
N ARG A 56 22.16 -2.47 -14.57
CA ARG A 56 21.95 -3.92 -14.74
C ARG A 56 20.78 -4.43 -13.93
N THR A 57 20.77 -4.14 -12.62
CA THR A 57 19.67 -4.49 -11.72
C THR A 57 18.66 -3.36 -11.56
N GLY A 58 18.86 -2.20 -12.21
CA GLY A 58 17.93 -1.05 -12.13
C GLY A 58 16.50 -1.36 -12.60
N GLY A 59 16.33 -2.41 -13.41
CA GLY A 59 15.01 -2.92 -13.77
C GLY A 59 14.18 -3.37 -12.56
N THR A 60 14.79 -3.82 -11.46
CA THR A 60 14.07 -4.16 -10.22
C THR A 60 13.55 -2.90 -9.55
N ILE A 61 14.35 -1.84 -9.50
CA ILE A 61 13.95 -0.54 -8.95
C ILE A 61 12.70 -0.05 -9.66
N GLY A 62 12.75 0.03 -10.99
CA GLY A 62 11.60 0.45 -11.81
C GLY A 62 10.38 -0.45 -11.60
N MET A 63 10.59 -1.76 -11.45
CA MET A 63 9.51 -2.71 -11.21
C MET A 63 8.81 -2.50 -9.87
N PHE A 64 9.56 -2.37 -8.78
CA PHE A 64 9.00 -2.09 -7.46
C PHE A 64 8.29 -0.74 -7.43
N THR A 65 8.91 0.29 -8.01
CA THR A 65 8.28 1.61 -8.16
C THR A 65 6.94 1.49 -8.90
N ALA A 66 6.92 0.78 -10.04
CA ALA A 66 5.71 0.64 -10.85
C ALA A 66 4.61 -0.19 -10.14
N MET A 67 4.98 -1.22 -9.39
CA MET A 67 4.02 -1.96 -8.57
C MET A 67 3.41 -1.08 -7.48
N GLY A 68 4.24 -0.29 -6.77
CA GLY A 68 3.79 0.62 -5.73
C GLY A 68 2.92 1.77 -6.26
N THR A 69 3.28 2.34 -7.42
CA THR A 69 2.48 3.39 -8.06
C THR A 69 1.11 2.86 -8.45
N ILE A 70 1.05 1.71 -9.14
CA ILE A 70 -0.21 1.13 -9.61
C ILE A 70 -1.08 0.74 -8.42
N PHE A 71 -0.52 0.12 -7.38
CA PHE A 71 -1.24 -0.21 -6.15
C PHE A 71 -1.96 1.01 -5.57
N ALA A 72 -1.21 2.05 -5.21
CA ALA A 72 -1.76 3.21 -4.51
C ALA A 72 -2.66 4.08 -5.39
N PHE A 73 -2.37 4.13 -6.69
CA PHE A 73 -3.22 4.83 -7.66
C PHE A 73 -4.58 4.14 -7.79
N THR A 74 -4.58 2.82 -7.99
CA THR A 74 -5.80 2.04 -8.18
C THR A 74 -6.63 2.00 -6.89
N GLU A 75 -6.00 1.78 -5.74
CA GLU A 75 -6.67 1.84 -4.43
C GLU A 75 -7.37 3.20 -4.22
N ALA A 76 -6.67 4.32 -4.44
CA ALA A 76 -7.25 5.66 -4.28
C ALA A 76 -8.37 5.94 -5.29
N THR A 77 -8.24 5.46 -6.53
CA THR A 77 -9.25 5.64 -7.57
C THR A 77 -10.51 4.86 -7.24
N VAL A 78 -10.38 3.59 -6.86
CA VAL A 78 -11.51 2.72 -6.49
C VAL A 78 -12.19 3.24 -5.23
N ALA A 79 -11.43 3.71 -4.26
CA ALA A 79 -11.98 4.33 -3.05
C ALA A 79 -12.80 5.59 -3.39
N ASN A 80 -12.31 6.43 -4.31
CA ASN A 80 -12.99 7.66 -4.73
C ASN A 80 -14.29 7.36 -5.48
N GLU A 81 -14.30 6.35 -6.36
CA GLU A 81 -15.51 5.96 -7.10
C GLU A 81 -16.57 5.32 -6.19
N ARG A 82 -16.15 4.48 -5.24
CA ARG A 82 -17.06 3.79 -4.32
C ARG A 82 -17.45 4.64 -3.12
N GLN A 83 -16.77 5.77 -2.91
CA GLN A 83 -16.91 6.63 -1.73
C GLN A 83 -16.86 5.83 -0.42
N LYS A 84 -16.00 4.81 -0.39
CA LYS A 84 -15.87 3.86 0.72
C LYS A 84 -14.41 3.51 0.91
N ASP A 85 -13.98 3.46 2.17
CA ASP A 85 -12.63 3.03 2.54
C ASP A 85 -12.69 1.64 3.21
N ASP A 86 -12.65 0.60 2.39
CA ASP A 86 -12.72 -0.80 2.83
C ASP A 86 -11.52 -1.61 2.32
N ALA A 87 -11.31 -2.79 2.91
CA ALA A 87 -10.24 -3.72 2.51
C ALA A 87 -10.35 -4.17 1.04
N PHE A 88 -11.51 -3.99 0.41
CA PHE A 88 -11.70 -4.29 -1.01
C PHE A 88 -10.86 -3.37 -1.91
N ASN A 89 -10.65 -2.11 -1.51
CA ASN A 89 -9.79 -1.20 -2.25
C ASN A 89 -8.35 -1.73 -2.33
N GLY A 90 -7.81 -2.25 -1.22
CA GLY A 90 -6.49 -2.87 -1.19
C GLY A 90 -6.42 -4.21 -1.92
N VAL A 91 -7.50 -5.00 -1.95
CA VAL A 91 -7.57 -6.21 -2.81
C VAL A 91 -7.42 -5.85 -4.28
N VAL A 92 -8.18 -4.85 -4.74
CA VAL A 92 -8.14 -4.41 -6.15
C VAL A 92 -6.78 -3.82 -6.49
N GLY A 93 -6.23 -2.97 -5.60
CA GLY A 93 -4.89 -2.42 -5.79
C GLY A 93 -3.79 -3.48 -5.78
N GLY A 94 -3.88 -4.45 -4.87
CA GLY A 94 -2.97 -5.58 -4.75
C GLY A 94 -3.01 -6.48 -5.98
N CYS A 95 -4.20 -6.78 -6.50
CA CYS A 95 -4.35 -7.51 -7.75
C CYS A 95 -3.74 -6.75 -8.93
N ALA A 96 -4.00 -5.44 -9.07
CA ALA A 96 -3.46 -4.64 -10.17
C ALA A 96 -1.92 -4.59 -10.16
N ALA A 97 -1.32 -4.38 -8.99
CA ALA A 97 0.13 -4.43 -8.82
C ALA A 97 0.71 -5.84 -9.05
N GLY A 98 0.04 -6.87 -8.55
CA GLY A 98 0.41 -8.27 -8.78
C GLY A 98 0.34 -8.66 -10.25
N PHE A 99 -0.69 -8.20 -10.97
CA PHE A 99 -0.85 -8.43 -12.40
C PHE A 99 0.31 -7.83 -13.20
N LEU A 100 0.70 -6.58 -12.88
CA LEU A 100 1.90 -5.96 -13.46
C LEU A 100 3.15 -6.81 -13.22
N ALA A 101 3.28 -7.36 -12.01
CA ALA A 101 4.37 -8.26 -11.66
C ALA A 101 4.47 -9.47 -12.59
N GLY A 102 3.32 -10.10 -12.89
CA GLY A 102 3.25 -11.25 -13.78
C GLY A 102 3.41 -10.91 -15.26
N ILE A 103 2.97 -9.73 -15.72
CA ILE A 103 3.18 -9.27 -17.11
C ILE A 103 4.67 -9.26 -17.47
N ARG A 104 5.55 -8.94 -16.52
CA ARG A 104 7.02 -8.97 -16.72
C ARG A 104 7.52 -10.33 -17.23
N THR A 105 6.87 -11.41 -16.82
CA THR A 105 7.20 -12.79 -17.23
C THR A 105 6.59 -13.20 -18.58
N ARG A 106 5.82 -12.30 -19.22
CA ARG A 106 5.11 -12.53 -20.49
C ARG A 106 4.19 -13.76 -20.46
N SER A 107 3.60 -14.06 -19.31
CA SER A 107 2.67 -15.18 -19.16
C SER A 107 1.39 -14.77 -18.45
N LEU A 108 0.26 -14.99 -19.12
CA LEU A 108 -1.07 -14.75 -18.57
C LEU A 108 -1.38 -15.58 -17.31
N PRO A 109 -1.04 -16.88 -17.21
CA PRO A 109 -1.32 -17.64 -16.00
C PRO A 109 -0.55 -17.09 -14.79
N MET A 110 0.70 -16.65 -14.96
CA MET A 110 1.45 -16.02 -13.86
C MET A 110 0.85 -14.68 -13.49
N ALA A 111 0.37 -13.88 -14.45
CA ALA A 111 -0.28 -12.59 -14.17
C ALA A 111 -1.58 -12.74 -13.38
N LEU A 112 -2.39 -13.74 -13.72
CA LEU A 112 -3.62 -14.04 -12.96
C LEU A 112 -3.30 -14.62 -11.59
N GLY A 113 -2.34 -15.55 -11.52
CA GLY A 113 -1.88 -16.12 -10.24
C GLY A 113 -1.30 -15.07 -9.30
N SER A 114 -0.46 -14.15 -9.82
CA SER A 114 0.13 -13.08 -9.03
C SER A 114 -0.90 -12.03 -8.61
N CYS A 115 -1.90 -11.72 -9.46
CA CYS A 115 -3.05 -10.90 -9.05
C CYS A 115 -3.80 -11.55 -7.88
N ALA A 116 -4.14 -12.85 -7.97
CA ALA A 116 -4.89 -13.55 -6.94
C ALA A 116 -4.13 -13.59 -5.61
N VAL A 117 -2.83 -13.92 -5.64
CA VAL A 117 -1.99 -14.00 -4.45
C VAL A 117 -1.77 -12.61 -3.84
N ALA A 118 -1.42 -11.60 -4.64
CA ALA A 118 -1.17 -10.25 -4.13
C ALA A 118 -2.45 -9.57 -3.64
N GLY A 119 -3.57 -9.75 -4.35
CA GLY A 119 -4.88 -9.25 -3.94
C GLY A 119 -5.36 -9.91 -2.64
N ALA A 120 -5.19 -11.23 -2.50
CA ALA A 120 -5.51 -11.93 -1.26
C ALA A 120 -4.63 -11.45 -0.09
N ALA A 121 -3.32 -11.32 -0.32
CA ALA A 121 -2.39 -10.83 0.69
C ALA A 121 -2.80 -9.42 1.17
N MET A 122 -2.99 -8.47 0.25
CA MET A 122 -3.39 -7.11 0.61
C MET A 122 -4.76 -7.06 1.27
N GLY A 123 -5.73 -7.85 0.80
CA GLY A 123 -7.04 -7.97 1.46
C GLY A 123 -6.93 -8.45 2.90
N THR A 124 -6.06 -9.44 3.18
CA THR A 124 -5.84 -9.90 4.55
C THR A 124 -5.14 -8.85 5.41
N PHE A 125 -4.18 -8.11 4.85
CA PHE A 125 -3.48 -7.04 5.57
C PHE A 125 -4.42 -5.87 5.91
N ASP A 126 -5.21 -5.40 4.96
CA ASP A 126 -6.13 -4.29 5.19
C ASP A 126 -7.25 -4.68 6.14
N TYR A 127 -7.80 -5.89 5.99
CA TYR A 127 -8.82 -6.40 6.91
C TYR A 127 -8.27 -6.52 8.34
N ALA A 128 -7.07 -7.06 8.51
CA ALA A 128 -6.40 -7.11 9.82
C ALA A 128 -6.10 -5.71 10.37
N GLY A 129 -5.69 -4.78 9.50
CA GLY A 129 -5.42 -3.38 9.85
C GLY A 129 -6.66 -2.65 10.36
N GLN A 130 -7.80 -2.84 9.72
CA GLN A 130 -9.08 -2.28 10.16
C GLN A 130 -9.46 -2.79 11.56
N LEU A 131 -9.39 -4.10 11.78
CA LEU A 131 -9.68 -4.71 13.08
C LEU A 131 -8.72 -4.24 14.18
N ALA A 132 -7.44 -4.05 13.86
CA ALA A 132 -6.46 -3.51 14.80
C ALA A 132 -6.73 -2.02 15.12
N GLY A 133 -7.12 -1.24 14.11
CA GLY A 133 -7.50 0.17 14.24
C GLY A 133 -8.70 0.37 15.15
N GLU A 134 -9.77 -0.42 14.97
CA GLU A 134 -10.97 -0.39 15.82
C GLU A 134 -10.61 -0.68 17.28
N ARG A 135 -9.78 -1.70 17.55
CA ARG A 135 -9.33 -2.00 18.93
C ARG A 135 -8.54 -0.85 19.54
N LYS A 136 -7.70 -0.17 18.76
CA LYS A 136 -6.90 0.97 19.25
C LYS A 136 -7.81 2.15 19.62
N GLN A 137 -8.79 2.48 18.78
CA GLN A 137 -9.76 3.54 19.06
C GLN A 137 -10.54 3.26 20.35
N VAL A 138 -11.06 2.03 20.51
CA VAL A 138 -11.76 1.61 21.73
C VAL A 138 -10.87 1.75 22.98
N ARG A 139 -9.58 1.42 22.87
CA ARG A 139 -8.63 1.57 23.99
C ARG A 139 -8.35 3.03 24.33
N GLU A 140 -8.15 3.88 23.32
CA GLU A 140 -7.91 5.31 23.50
C GLU A 140 -9.15 6.03 24.08
N GLU A 141 -10.35 5.64 23.64
CA GLU A 141 -11.59 6.15 24.22
C GLU A 141 -11.75 5.76 25.68
N LYS A 142 -11.46 4.50 26.04
CA LYS A 142 -11.46 4.05 27.44
C LYS A 142 -10.48 4.84 28.30
N GLN A 143 -9.29 5.12 27.79
CA GLN A 143 -8.30 5.95 28.48
C GLN A 143 -8.80 7.38 28.67
N LYS A 144 -9.32 8.03 27.62
CA LYS A 144 -9.86 9.40 27.73
C LYS A 144 -11.03 9.49 28.71
N ARG A 145 -11.89 8.46 28.78
CA ARG A 145 -12.97 8.38 29.78
C ARG A 145 -12.42 8.22 31.20
N PHE A 146 -11.40 7.39 31.39
CA PHE A 146 -10.75 7.18 32.69
C PHE A 146 -10.07 8.44 33.23
N PHE A 147 -9.36 9.19 32.38
CA PHE A 147 -8.68 10.43 32.79
C PHE A 147 -9.64 11.62 33.01
N LYS A 148 -10.80 11.66 32.35
CA LYS A 148 -11.83 12.68 32.61
C LYS A 148 -12.63 12.45 33.90
N SER A 149 -12.58 11.23 34.46
CA SER A 149 -13.28 10.88 35.70
C SER A 149 -12.45 11.06 36.98
N LEU A 150 -11.19 11.53 36.89
CA LEU A 150 -10.43 11.89 38.09
C LEU A 150 -10.80 13.32 38.50
N PRO A 151 -11.32 13.54 39.73
CA PRO A 151 -11.57 14.87 40.29
C PRO A 151 -10.29 15.65 40.61
#